data_AF-A0A4Q5RIK8-F1
#
_entry.id   AF-A0A4Q5RIK8-F1
#
_cell.length_a   1.000
_cell.length_b   1.000
_cell.length_c   1.000
_cell.angle_alpha   90.00
_cell.angle_beta   90.00
_cell.angle_gamma   90.00
#
_symmetry.space_group_name_H-M   'P 1'
#
loop_
_entity.id
_entity.type
_entity.pdbx_description
1 polymer ?
#
loop_
_entity_poly.entity_id
_entity_poly.type
_entity_poly.pdbx_seq_one_letter_code
_entity_poly.pdbx_strand_id
1 'polypeptide(L)'
;MIKNFTIIIFTEANVGAITRITTMISRRLMDIESLHVAPADKKGIYRFTVVISQSEEAIRKLMLQIDKQVDVFKTFYHSNEEAVWVEQDSYFKNELSHII
;
A
#
# COMPACT_ATOMS: atom_id res chain seq x y z
N MET A 1 -12.91 -15.59 -3.79
CA MET A 1 -12.93 -15.08 -5.18
C MET A 1 -11.70 -14.20 -5.36
N ILE A 2 -11.05 -14.25 -6.52
CA ILE A 2 -9.92 -13.37 -6.85
C ILE A 2 -10.47 -12.03 -7.33
N LYS A 3 -9.91 -10.92 -6.85
CA LYS A 3 -10.27 -9.55 -7.23
C LYS A 3 -9.02 -8.68 -7.34
N ASN A 4 -9.14 -7.55 -8.03
CA ASN A 4 -8.08 -6.57 -8.12
C ASN A 4 -8.14 -5.62 -6.93
N PHE A 5 -7.02 -5.53 -6.22
CA PHE A 5 -6.83 -4.68 -5.07
C PHE A 5 -5.76 -3.64 -5.37
N THR A 6 -6.04 -2.42 -4.99
CA THR A 6 -5.06 -1.35 -4.95
C THR A 6 -4.63 -1.17 -3.50
N ILE A 7 -3.34 -1.35 -3.26
CA ILE A 7 -2.67 -1.22 -1.97
C ILE A 7 -1.88 0.08 -1.96
N ILE A 8 -2.03 0.86 -0.89
CA ILE A 8 -1.31 2.10 -0.67
C ILE A 8 -0.49 1.98 0.60
N ILE A 9 0.80 2.30 0.50
CA ILE A 9 1.75 2.18 1.61
C ILE A 9 2.47 3.52 1.75
N PHE A 10 2.44 4.08 2.96
CA PHE A 10 3.20 5.27 3.31
C PHE A 10 4.43 4.84 4.12
N THR A 11 5.61 5.22 3.65
CA THR A 11 6.88 4.78 4.22
C THR A 11 7.96 5.84 4.10
N GLU A 12 8.94 5.77 4.99
CA GLU A 12 10.14 6.60 4.91
C GLU A 12 11.02 6.19 3.71
N ALA A 13 11.58 7.20 3.06
CA ALA A 13 12.33 7.06 1.81
C ALA A 13 13.63 6.27 1.97
N ASN A 14 13.58 4.94 1.84
CA ASN A 14 14.81 4.16 1.68
C ASN A 14 14.63 3.08 0.60
N VAL A 15 15.67 2.85 -0.20
CA VAL A 15 15.70 1.82 -1.26
C VAL A 15 15.41 0.42 -0.69
N GLY A 16 15.69 0.21 0.61
CA GLY A 16 15.38 -1.02 1.34
C GLY A 16 13.89 -1.28 1.52
N ALA A 17 13.05 -0.25 1.66
CA ALA A 17 11.61 -0.34 1.82
C ALA A 17 10.98 -0.91 0.56
N ILE A 18 11.36 -0.35 -0.61
CA ILE A 18 10.96 -0.83 -1.94
C ILE A 18 11.30 -2.31 -2.07
N THR A 19 12.58 -2.64 -1.84
CA THR A 19 13.08 -4.00 -2.04
C THR A 19 12.37 -5.00 -1.12
N ARG A 20 12.13 -4.65 0.15
CA ARG A 20 11.39 -5.51 1.09
C ARG A 20 9.95 -5.72 0.66
N ILE A 21 9.22 -4.66 0.35
CA ILE A 21 7.81 -4.74 -0.03
C ILE A 21 7.66 -5.62 -1.28
N THR A 22 8.46 -5.36 -2.33
CA THR A 22 8.44 -6.17 -3.55
C THR A 22 8.79 -7.63 -3.26
N THR A 23 9.83 -7.89 -2.46
CA THR A 23 10.22 -9.27 -2.07
C THR A 23 9.11 -9.97 -1.30
N MET A 24 8.42 -9.29 -0.39
CA MET A 24 7.31 -9.84 0.37
C MET A 24 6.14 -10.25 -0.54
N ILE A 25 5.87 -9.48 -1.59
CA ILE A 25 4.85 -9.80 -2.57
C ILE A 25 5.29 -11.01 -3.43
N SER A 26 6.49 -10.95 -4.02
CA SER A 26 7.00 -12.00 -4.90
C SER A 26 7.14 -13.36 -4.19
N ARG A 27 7.54 -13.39 -2.90
CA ARG A 27 7.64 -14.64 -2.12
C ARG A 27 6.28 -15.32 -1.86
N ARG A 28 5.17 -14.61 -2.04
CA ARG A 28 3.81 -15.15 -1.91
C ARG A 28 3.23 -15.58 -3.26
N LEU A 29 4.03 -15.55 -4.34
CA LEU A 29 3.59 -15.85 -5.70
C LEU A 29 2.38 -14.98 -6.12
N MET A 30 2.40 -13.72 -5.67
CA MET A 30 1.40 -12.73 -6.04
C MET A 30 1.93 -11.91 -7.21
N ASP A 31 1.16 -11.84 -8.29
CA ASP A 31 1.50 -11.03 -9.45
C ASP A 31 1.21 -9.55 -9.18
N ILE A 32 2.21 -8.71 -9.46
CA ILE A 32 2.07 -7.25 -9.40
C ILE A 32 1.63 -6.78 -10.78
N GLU A 33 0.40 -6.26 -10.87
CA GLU A 33 -0.09 -5.66 -12.12
C GLU A 33 0.54 -4.30 -12.37
N SER A 34 0.69 -3.50 -11.30
CA SER A 34 1.41 -2.24 -11.35
C SER A 34 2.00 -1.86 -10.00
N LEU A 35 3.09 -1.11 -10.05
CA LEU A 35 3.76 -0.53 -8.90
C LEU A 35 4.17 0.89 -9.26
N HIS A 36 3.68 1.86 -8.51
CA HIS A 36 4.03 3.26 -8.63
C HIS A 36 4.55 3.78 -7.29
N VAL A 37 5.62 4.57 -7.34
CA VAL A 37 6.24 5.18 -6.14
C VAL A 37 6.39 6.66 -6.39
N ALA A 38 5.84 7.48 -5.51
CA ALA A 38 5.96 8.93 -5.57
C ALA A 38 6.19 9.54 -4.18
N PRO A 39 6.85 10.69 -4.07
CA PRO A 39 6.87 11.46 -2.84
C PRO A 39 5.45 11.77 -2.34
N ALA A 40 5.24 11.72 -1.03
CA ALA A 40 4.05 12.23 -0.37
C ALA A 40 4.21 13.73 -0.03
N ASP A 41 3.15 14.35 0.47
CA ASP A 41 3.15 15.79 0.79
C ASP A 41 4.19 16.17 1.86
N LYS A 42 4.51 15.23 2.77
CA LYS A 42 5.56 15.43 3.77
C LYS A 42 6.93 14.99 3.26
N LYS A 43 7.93 15.86 3.46
CA LYS A 43 9.32 15.60 3.12
C LYS A 43 9.83 14.31 3.77
N GLY A 44 10.44 13.44 2.96
CA GLY A 44 11.02 12.17 3.42
C GLY A 44 10.04 10.99 3.43
N ILE A 45 8.78 11.21 3.07
CA ILE A 45 7.74 10.18 3.02
C ILE A 45 7.35 9.91 1.58
N TYR A 46 7.16 8.64 1.27
CA TYR A 46 6.83 8.16 -0.06
C TYR A 46 5.56 7.33 0.00
N ARG A 47 4.72 7.51 -1.02
CA ARG A 47 3.52 6.74 -1.26
C ARG A 47 3.80 5.70 -2.34
N PHE A 48 3.58 4.45 -1.98
CA PHE A 48 3.62 3.31 -2.89
C PHE A 48 2.20 2.94 -3.21
N THR A 49 1.92 2.76 -4.49
CA THR A 49 0.63 2.29 -4.98
C THR A 49 0.89 1.00 -5.75
N VAL A 50 0.33 -0.11 -5.27
CA VAL A 50 0.53 -1.44 -5.83
C VAL A 50 -0.81 -2.02 -6.21
N VAL A 51 -0.96 -2.49 -7.44
CA VAL A 51 -2.16 -3.21 -7.88
C VAL A 51 -1.84 -4.69 -7.96
N ILE A 52 -2.65 -5.52 -7.29
CA ILE A 52 -2.46 -6.97 -7.18
C ILE A 52 -3.82 -7.68 -7.35
N SER A 53 -3.84 -8.75 -8.15
CA SER A 53 -5.02 -9.62 -8.29
C SER A 53 -4.90 -10.84 -7.38
N GLN A 54 -5.67 -10.86 -6.29
CA GLN A 54 -5.61 -11.93 -5.29
C GLN A 54 -6.93 -12.14 -4.54
N SER A 55 -6.99 -13.15 -3.68
CA SER A 55 -8.08 -13.25 -2.71
C SER A 55 -7.93 -12.19 -1.60
N GLU A 56 -9.05 -11.67 -1.11
CA GLU A 56 -9.07 -10.68 -0.03
C GLU A 56 -8.33 -11.16 1.23
N GLU A 57 -8.46 -12.45 1.57
CA GLU A 57 -7.74 -13.04 2.69
C GLU A 57 -6.21 -12.95 2.51
N ALA A 58 -5.72 -13.17 1.30
CA ALA A 58 -4.30 -13.10 0.98
C ALA A 58 -3.79 -11.65 1.04
N ILE A 59 -4.57 -10.69 0.53
CA ILE A 59 -4.28 -9.26 0.67
C ILE A 59 -4.25 -8.85 2.14
N ARG A 60 -5.25 -9.22 2.94
CA ARG A 60 -5.29 -8.93 4.38
C ARG A 60 -4.04 -9.46 5.10
N LYS A 61 -3.59 -10.68 4.79
CA LYS A 61 -2.36 -11.26 5.34
C LYS A 61 -1.10 -10.51 4.89
N LEU A 62 -1.05 -10.07 3.63
CA LEU A 62 0.05 -9.24 3.11
C LEU A 62 0.10 -7.89 3.86
N MET A 63 -1.04 -7.22 4.00
CA MET A 63 -1.16 -5.93 4.68
C MET A 63 -0.68 -6.01 6.14
N LEU A 64 -1.13 -7.01 6.90
CA LEU A 64 -0.66 -7.26 8.27
C LEU A 64 0.85 -7.45 8.42
N GLN A 65 1.55 -7.78 7.33
CA GLN A 65 3.00 -8.00 7.34
C GLN A 65 3.75 -6.74 6.91
N ILE A 66 3.19 -5.99 5.96
CA ILE A 66 3.73 -4.70 5.54
C ILE A 66 3.59 -3.69 6.69
N ASP A 67 2.46 -3.68 7.38
CA ASP A 67 2.18 -2.77 8.52
C ASP A 67 3.14 -2.97 9.71
N LYS A 68 3.84 -4.11 9.77
CA LYS A 68 4.85 -4.41 10.81
C LYS A 68 6.26 -3.93 10.45
N GLN A 69 6.48 -3.43 9.24
CA GLN A 69 7.80 -2.93 8.86
C GLN A 69 8.07 -1.62 9.58
N VAL A 70 9.28 -1.48 10.13
CA VAL A 70 9.67 -0.34 10.97
C VAL A 70 9.61 1.01 10.25
N ASP A 71 9.78 0.99 8.93
CA ASP A 71 9.77 2.16 8.05
C ASP A 71 8.40 2.43 7.43
N VAL A 72 7.38 1.63 7.75
CA VAL A 72 6.00 1.81 7.27
C VAL A 72 5.17 2.51 8.33
N PHE A 73 4.58 3.65 7.96
CA PHE A 73 3.73 4.44 8.84
C PHE A 73 2.29 3.96 8.83
N LYS A 74 1.81 3.62 7.63
CA LYS A 74 0.40 3.29 7.42
C LYS A 74 0.23 2.56 6.10
N THR A 75 -0.74 1.65 6.10
CA THR A 75 -1.11 0.88 4.92
C THR A 75 -2.63 0.90 4.73
N PHE A 76 -3.07 0.95 3.47
CA PHE A 76 -4.47 0.90 3.07
C PHE A 76 -4.63 -0.02 1.88
N TYR A 77 -5.78 -0.67 1.74
CA TYR A 77 -6.12 -1.40 0.53
C TYR A 77 -7.62 -1.28 0.26
N HIS A 78 -7.99 -1.38 -1.01
CA HIS A 78 -9.38 -1.41 -1.43
C HIS A 78 -9.53 -2.25 -2.68
N SER A 79 -10.75 -2.73 -2.94
CA SER A 79 -11.06 -3.40 -4.19
C SER A 79 -11.42 -2.38 -5.27
N ASN A 80 -11.12 -2.68 -6.54
CA ASN A 80 -11.53 -1.80 -7.66
C ASN A 80 -13.05 -1.74 -7.88
N GLU A 81 -13.82 -2.62 -7.21
CA GLU A 81 -15.29 -2.61 -7.25
C GLU A 81 -15.89 -1.49 -6.36
N GLU A 82 -15.09 -0.86 -5.50
CA GLU A 82 -15.49 0.24 -4.63
C GLU A 82 -15.18 1.58 -5.33
N ALA A 83 -16.16 2.13 -6.06
CA ALA A 83 -16.06 3.40 -6.80
C ALA A 83 -15.89 4.67 -5.92
N VAL A 84 -15.63 4.53 -4.61
CA VAL A 84 -15.63 5.61 -3.62
C VAL A 84 -14.19 5.95 -3.20
N TRP A 85 -13.31 6.26 -4.15
CA TRP A 85 -11.92 6.61 -3.83
C TRP A 85 -11.64 8.10 -3.73
N VAL A 86 -12.41 8.93 -4.44
CA VAL A 86 -12.22 10.39 -4.38
C VAL A 86 -12.55 10.95 -2.99
N GLU A 87 -13.59 10.44 -2.34
CA GLU A 87 -13.97 10.89 -0.99
C GLU A 87 -13.03 10.34 0.08
N GLN A 88 -12.60 9.06 -0.03
CA GLN A 88 -11.68 8.46 0.93
C GLN A 88 -10.27 9.07 0.89
N ASP A 89 -9.77 9.54 -0.26
CA ASP A 89 -8.48 10.26 -0.33
C ASP A 89 -8.48 11.52 0.56
N SER A 90 -9.62 12.20 0.72
CA SER A 90 -9.78 13.34 1.63
C SER A 90 -9.76 12.91 3.10
N TYR A 91 -10.42 11.79 3.44
CA TYR A 91 -10.37 11.22 4.78
C TYR A 91 -8.96 10.73 5.15
N PHE A 92 -8.27 10.06 4.22
CA PHE A 92 -6.90 9.62 4.42
C PHE A 92 -5.95 10.81 4.56
N LYS A 93 -6.11 11.90 3.78
CA LYS A 93 -5.34 13.14 4.01
C LYS A 93 -5.52 13.69 5.42
N ASN A 94 -6.74 13.69 5.95
CA ASN A 94 -7.01 14.13 7.33
C ASN A 94 -6.40 13.18 8.38
N GLU A 95 -6.54 11.86 8.22
CA GLU A 95 -5.95 10.89 9.16
C GLU A 95 -4.41 10.90 9.11
N LEU A 96 -3.85 11.04 7.91
CA LEU A 96 -2.42 11.17 7.69
C LEU A 96 -1.88 12.49 8.25
N SER A 97 -2.63 13.59 8.22
CA SER A 97 -2.17 14.88 8.80
C SER A 97 -1.83 14.83 10.30
N HIS A 98 -2.30 13.80 11.01
CA HIS A 98 -1.97 13.55 12.42
C HIS A 98 -0.81 12.56 12.62
N ILE A 99 -0.44 11.80 11.58
CA ILE A 99 0.58 10.75 11.62
C ILE A 99 1.87 11.20 10.91
N ILE A 100 1.74 12.03 9.87
CA ILE A 100 2.82 12.61 9.08
C ILE A 100 2.82 14.13 9.22
#